data_AF-A0A1A8R5Q3-F1
#
_entry.id   AF-A0A1A8R5Q3-F1
#
_cell.length_a   1.000
_cell.length_b   1.000
_cell.length_c   1.000
_cell.angle_alpha   90.00
_cell.angle_beta   90.00
_cell.angle_gamma   90.00
#
_symmetry.space_group_name_H-M   'P 1'
#
loop_
_entity.id
_entity.type
_entity.pdbx_description
1 polymer ?
#
loop_
_entity_poly.entity_id
_entity_poly.type
_entity_poly.pdbx_seq_one_letter_code
_entity_poly.pdbx_strand_id
1 'polypeptide(L)'
;LSFIANIKICFVLGTSEQTTTLIKLRGQNEALFTGAKNFATVAWRMILEKMGLQGKITPLQAKEKWDNLKMKYKDCKYPGSGE
;
A
#
# COMPACT_ATOMS: atom_id res chain seq x y z
N LEU A 1 5.39 7.89 -18.88
CA LEU A 1 5.93 6.69 -18.20
C LEU A 1 5.19 6.38 -16.88
N SER A 2 4.79 7.36 -16.07
CA SER A 2 4.18 7.14 -14.75
C SER A 2 2.75 6.54 -14.75
N PHE A 3 1.97 6.70 -15.83
CA PHE A 3 0.58 6.22 -15.90
C PHE A 3 0.47 4.69 -16.07
N ILE A 4 1.32 4.11 -16.92
CA ILE A 4 1.38 2.66 -17.17
C ILE A 4 1.90 1.93 -15.92
N ALA A 5 2.87 2.51 -15.22
CA ALA A 5 3.37 1.99 -13.94
C ALA A 5 2.26 1.97 -12.88
N ASN A 6 1.47 3.06 -12.76
CA ASN A 6 0.37 3.16 -11.81
C ASN A 6 -0.74 2.11 -12.04
N ILE A 7 -1.13 1.88 -13.31
CA ILE A 7 -2.09 0.83 -13.68
C ILE A 7 -1.54 -0.56 -13.35
N LYS A 8 -0.26 -0.82 -13.63
CA LYS A 8 0.37 -2.13 -13.40
C LYS A 8 0.54 -2.47 -11.92
N ILE A 9 0.84 -1.47 -11.08
CA ILE A 9 0.82 -1.60 -9.60
C ILE A 9 -0.59 -1.88 -9.10
N CYS A 10 -1.59 -1.20 -9.67
CA CYS A 10 -2.99 -1.41 -9.28
C CYS A 10 -3.43 -2.85 -9.55
N PHE A 11 -2.97 -3.44 -10.65
CA PHE A 11 -3.21 -4.82 -11.02
C PHE A 11 -2.48 -5.81 -10.09
N VAL A 12 -1.19 -5.58 -9.81
CA VAL A 12 -0.36 -6.48 -8.97
C VAL A 12 -0.76 -6.47 -7.49
N LEU A 13 -1.04 -5.30 -6.92
CA LEU A 13 -1.55 -5.16 -5.55
C LEU A 13 -3.08 -5.15 -5.50
N GLY A 14 -3.77 -5.41 -6.61
CA GLY A 14 -5.24 -5.39 -6.71
C GLY A 14 -5.90 -6.75 -6.51
N THR A 15 -5.13 -7.83 -6.53
CA THR A 15 -5.63 -9.17 -6.16
C THR A 15 -6.02 -9.20 -4.69
N SER A 16 -7.14 -9.85 -4.37
CA SER A 16 -7.72 -9.97 -3.02
C SER A 16 -6.73 -10.55 -2.01
N GLU A 17 -5.91 -11.52 -2.42
CA GLU A 17 -4.90 -12.18 -1.58
C GLU A 17 -3.76 -11.23 -1.19
N GLN A 18 -3.21 -10.51 -2.16
CA GLN A 18 -2.14 -9.53 -1.95
C GLN A 18 -2.64 -8.36 -1.09
N THR A 19 -3.87 -7.89 -1.33
CA THR A 19 -4.49 -6.81 -0.54
C THR A 19 -4.70 -7.24 0.91
N THR A 20 -5.23 -8.44 1.14
CA THR A 20 -5.46 -8.98 2.49
C THR A 20 -4.14 -9.17 3.24
N THR A 21 -3.13 -9.70 2.55
CA THR A 21 -1.79 -9.87 3.08
C THR A 21 -1.13 -8.53 3.40
N LEU A 22 -1.35 -7.50 2.57
CA LEU A 22 -0.86 -6.14 2.79
C LEU A 22 -1.44 -5.55 4.07
N ILE A 23 -2.76 -5.64 4.24
CA ILE A 23 -3.49 -5.10 5.39
C ILE A 23 -3.03 -5.82 6.67
N LYS A 24 -2.92 -7.16 6.62
CA LYS A 24 -2.50 -7.98 7.77
C LYS A 24 -1.06 -7.67 8.18
N LEU A 25 -0.13 -7.64 7.22
CA LEU A 25 1.27 -7.31 7.49
C LEU A 25 1.43 -5.86 7.95
N ARG A 26 0.71 -4.90 7.36
CA ARG A 26 0.75 -3.50 7.81
C ARG A 26 0.23 -3.36 9.24
N GLY A 27 -0.87 -4.04 9.58
CA GLY A 27 -1.42 -4.03 10.95
C GLY A 27 -0.43 -4.60 11.97
N GLN A 28 0.24 -5.71 11.64
CA GLN A 28 1.29 -6.29 12.48
C GLN A 28 2.52 -5.39 12.62
N ASN A 29 2.79 -4.54 11.63
CA ASN A 29 3.94 -3.64 11.59
C ASN A 29 3.55 -2.18 11.87
N GLU A 30 2.37 -1.92 12.45
CA GLU A 30 1.89 -0.55 12.70
C GLU A 30 2.90 0.27 13.50
N ALA A 31 3.55 -0.34 14.50
CA ALA A 31 4.61 0.28 15.30
C ALA A 31 5.83 0.76 14.48
N LEU A 32 6.13 0.14 13.33
CA LEU A 32 7.21 0.58 12.42
C LEU A 32 6.77 1.76 11.54
N PHE A 33 5.47 1.96 11.39
CA PHE A 33 4.89 3.09 10.64
C PHE A 33 4.64 4.33 11.51
N THR A 34 4.63 4.20 12.85
CA THR A 34 4.55 5.34 13.77
C THR A 34 5.92 6.00 14.03
N GLY A 35 7.01 5.31 13.70
CA GLY A 35 8.38 5.79 13.86
C GLY A 35 8.90 6.68 12.70
N ALA A 36 10.14 7.16 12.84
CA ALA A 36 10.80 8.06 11.89
C ALA A 36 10.75 7.58 10.42
N LYS A 37 10.73 8.53 9.47
CA LYS A 37 10.61 8.32 7.99
C LYS A 37 11.41 7.13 7.42
N ASN A 38 12.57 6.81 8.00
CA ASN A 38 13.42 5.70 7.56
C ASN A 38 12.80 4.32 7.84
N PHE A 39 12.09 4.16 8.96
CA PHE A 39 11.47 2.88 9.35
C PHE A 39 10.27 2.52 8.47
N ALA A 40 9.48 3.50 8.05
CA ALA A 40 8.35 3.27 7.15
C ALA A 40 8.81 2.68 5.80
N THR A 41 9.92 3.18 5.24
CA THR A 41 10.49 2.66 3.99
C THR A 41 10.99 1.22 4.15
N VAL A 42 11.65 0.92 5.28
CA VAL A 42 12.11 -0.43 5.62
C VAL A 42 10.93 -1.38 5.80
N ALA A 43 9.89 -0.96 6.51
CA ALA A 43 8.67 -1.75 6.70
C ALA A 43 8.00 -2.10 5.37
N TRP A 44 7.86 -1.12 4.45
CA TRP A 44 7.34 -1.39 3.11
C TRP A 44 8.20 -2.40 2.34
N ARG A 45 9.53 -2.31 2.44
CA ARG A 45 10.44 -3.24 1.79
C ARG A 45 10.27 -4.66 2.33
N MET A 46 10.14 -4.82 3.64
CA MET A 46 9.90 -6.10 4.30
C MET A 46 8.55 -6.74 3.90
N ILE A 47 7.50 -5.92 3.80
CA ILE A 47 6.18 -6.38 3.33
C ILE A 47 6.25 -6.88 1.88
N LEU A 48 6.94 -6.13 1.02
CA LEU A 48 7.13 -6.49 -0.39
C LEU A 48 7.97 -7.76 -0.55
N GLU A 49 8.98 -7.95 0.29
CA GLU A 49 9.79 -9.16 0.34
C GLU A 49 8.94 -10.37 0.74
N LYS A 50 8.14 -10.26 1.80
CA LYS A 50 7.22 -11.33 2.22
C LYS A 50 6.20 -11.72 1.15
N MET A 51 5.80 -10.79 0.29
CA MET A 51 4.89 -11.05 -0.83
C MET A 51 5.58 -11.57 -2.09
N GLY A 52 6.93 -11.64 -2.12
CA GLY A 52 7.68 -11.95 -3.33
C GLY A 52 7.57 -10.86 -4.41
N LEU A 53 7.22 -9.64 -4.01
CA LEU A 53 7.07 -8.47 -4.90
C LEU A 53 8.30 -7.56 -4.90
N GLN A 54 9.35 -7.93 -4.14
CA GLN A 54 10.62 -7.22 -4.14
C GLN A 54 11.19 -7.14 -5.58
N GLY A 55 11.50 -5.94 -6.05
CA GLY A 55 12.02 -5.69 -7.40
C GLY A 55 10.93 -5.45 -8.46
N LYS A 56 9.69 -5.91 -8.24
CA LYS A 56 8.54 -5.56 -9.09
C LYS A 56 7.87 -4.27 -8.63
N ILE A 57 7.82 -4.03 -7.33
CA ILE A 57 7.24 -2.83 -6.72
C ILE A 57 8.27 -2.22 -5.76
N THR A 58 8.39 -0.90 -5.82
CA THR A 58 9.25 -0.12 -4.93
C THR A 58 8.48 0.21 -3.64
N PRO A 59 9.12 0.31 -2.46
CA PRO A 59 8.44 0.72 -1.22
C PRO A 59 7.66 2.03 -1.34
N LEU A 60 8.12 2.98 -2.16
CA LEU A 60 7.39 4.22 -2.47
C LEU A 60 6.05 3.95 -3.17
N GLN A 61 6.04 3.02 -4.14
CA GLN A 61 4.84 2.64 -4.89
C GLN A 61 3.84 1.87 -4.01
N ALA A 62 4.34 1.03 -3.08
CA ALA A 62 3.49 0.37 -2.09
C ALA A 62 2.81 1.38 -1.16
N LYS A 63 3.54 2.43 -0.73
CA LYS A 63 2.98 3.54 0.03
C LYS A 63 1.89 4.28 -0.75
N GLU A 64 2.11 4.61 -2.03
CA GLU A 64 1.11 5.28 -2.87
C GLU A 64 -0.15 4.42 -3.08
N LYS A 65 0.01 3.10 -3.25
CA LYS A 65 -1.12 2.18 -3.36
C LYS A 65 -1.91 2.08 -2.06
N TRP A 66 -1.23 2.05 -0.91
CA TRP A 66 -1.86 2.11 0.40
C TRP A 66 -2.63 3.42 0.61
N ASP A 67 -2.08 4.54 0.14
CA ASP A 67 -2.77 5.83 0.23
C ASP A 67 -4.04 5.87 -0.62
N ASN A 68 -3.99 5.34 -1.85
CA ASN A 68 -5.16 5.12 -2.69
C ASN A 68 -6.21 4.21 -2.03
N LEU A 69 -5.78 3.12 -1.38
CA LEU A 69 -6.68 2.21 -0.65
C LEU A 69 -7.38 2.93 0.50
N LYS A 70 -6.66 3.73 1.30
CA LYS A 70 -7.25 4.54 2.36
C LYS A 70 -8.22 5.59 1.82
N MET A 71 -7.87 6.24 0.70
CA MET A 71 -8.71 7.26 0.06
C MET A 71 -10.02 6.64 -0.44
N LYS A 72 -9.94 5.51 -1.16
CA LYS A 72 -11.13 4.73 -1.57
C LYS A 72 -11.94 4.21 -0.38
N TYR A 73 -11.28 3.79 0.70
CA TYR A 73 -11.98 3.36 1.90
C TYR A 73 -12.72 4.53 2.56
N LYS A 74 -12.10 5.71 2.66
CA LYS A 74 -12.76 6.93 3.15
C LYS A 74 -13.94 7.36 2.27
N ASP A 75 -13.75 7.34 0.96
CA ASP A 75 -14.78 7.66 -0.03
C ASP A 75 -15.97 6.69 0.06
N CYS A 76 -15.71 5.39 0.20
CA CYS A 76 -16.73 4.35 0.37
C CYS A 76 -17.45 4.43 1.72
N LYS A 77 -16.74 4.83 2.80
CA LYS A 77 -17.34 4.99 4.14
C LYS A 77 -18.06 6.33 4.31
N TYR A 78 -17.79 7.30 3.45
CA TYR A 78 -18.30 8.65 3.54
C TYR A 78 -18.75 9.11 2.15
N PRO A 79 -19.89 8.58 1.65
CA PRO A 79 -20.49 9.10 0.43
C PRO A 79 -21.02 10.51 0.71
N GLY A 80 -20.18 11.53 0.55
CA GLY A 80 -20.56 12.93 0.66
C GLY A 80 -20.55 13.51 2.08
N SER A 81 -19.45 14.17 2.45
CA SER A 81 -19.59 15.55 2.91
C SER A 81 -19.27 16.43 1.71
N GLY A 82 -20.18 16.42 0.74
CA GLY A 82 -20.31 17.49 -0.23
C GLY A 82 -21.44 18.36 0.29
N GLU A 83 -21.08 19.56 0.74
CA GLU A 83 -21.89 20.78 0.94
C GLU A 83 -23.12 20.74 1.86
#